data_AF-A0A3A8HIA8-F1
#
_entry.id   AF-A0A3A8HIA8-F1
#
_cell.length_a   1.000
_cell.length_b   1.000
_cell.length_c   1.000
_cell.angle_alpha   90.00
_cell.angle_beta   90.00
_cell.angle_gamma   90.00
#
_symmetry.space_group_name_H-M   'P 1'
#
loop_
_entity.id
_entity.type
_entity.pdbx_description
1 polymer ?
#
loop_
_entity_poly.entity_id
_entity_poly.type
_entity_poly.pdbx_seq_one_letter_code
_entity_poly.pdbx_strand_id
1 'polypeptide(L)'
;MVHAPVLLAALVLAGAAPVPDEAALWKAIFSLEQPVPATRASAEAALLSGGATAYGVLSKVARVGGMAQALAATGPVTSCGLIAEQRFLGKRSEHGSLSARAADLLGRMLAEDAALRQRAQRSEDPFDRALALAASARAPATQPEALAAMRLEPVPKLRLWATSFAECFTRQAEKREDGSAEALGAAASELAELADAVREPLRCVEPAELEPVLVDELIKGLATSAGWAGSLEAMTVYVRRENGERVELSPACAMAAYEAAAAKGTYDDGLLKPLATDLQGDWKLRQVAGQRLARDLGHLKEAQRNRLAAELVNAGHDVPWKVTFDRRRLAWSRVELEAAVRQGNPEARATINKLLQCRHDTDQRDVALLGYLRTKAAADKAYELARQCPEGKAAAVAALIRMKDPRALGLLPQAMEDWGFDQEALKRALLEGYTPKLGELLKALAAKGSPQAQSAVQLLTAASVMKP
;
A
#
# COMPACT_ATOMS: atom_id res chain seq x y z
N MET A 1 -19.57 -85.16 5.20
CA MET A 1 -19.25 -84.64 6.55
C MET A 1 -17.92 -83.92 6.40
N VAL A 2 -17.87 -82.58 6.25
CA VAL A 2 -17.99 -81.56 7.32
C VAL A 2 -16.72 -81.67 8.21
N HIS A 3 -15.72 -80.77 8.19
CA HIS A 3 -15.71 -79.32 8.50
C HIS A 3 -14.41 -78.61 8.00
N ALA A 4 -14.52 -77.35 7.57
CA ALA A 4 -13.54 -76.27 7.87
C ALA A 4 -13.89 -75.66 9.26
N PRO A 5 -13.09 -74.82 9.97
CA PRO A 5 -12.14 -73.80 9.44
C PRO A 5 -10.96 -73.33 10.38
N VAL A 6 -10.23 -72.29 9.91
CA VAL A 6 -9.42 -71.26 10.64
C VAL A 6 -8.08 -71.62 11.30
N LEU A 7 -6.97 -71.01 10.84
CA LEU A 7 -6.05 -70.25 11.70
C LEU A 7 -5.10 -69.30 10.92
N LEU A 8 -5.47 -68.00 10.97
CA LEU A 8 -4.69 -66.75 10.99
C LEU A 8 -3.36 -66.68 10.21
N ALA A 9 -3.29 -65.99 9.06
CA ALA A 9 -3.07 -64.53 8.94
C ALA A 9 -2.37 -63.87 10.15
N ALA A 10 -1.05 -64.08 10.27
CA ALA A 10 -0.19 -63.25 11.10
C ALA A 10 0.17 -61.95 10.36
N LEU A 11 -0.81 -61.03 10.28
CA LEU A 11 -0.63 -59.62 9.94
C LEU A 11 -0.60 -58.85 11.27
N VAL A 12 0.54 -58.92 11.97
CA VAL A 12 0.79 -58.08 13.15
C VAL A 12 1.47 -56.80 12.69
N LEU A 13 0.62 -55.82 12.38
CA LEU A 13 0.69 -54.45 12.87
C LEU A 13 2.11 -53.97 13.26
N ALA A 14 2.89 -53.54 12.26
CA ALA A 14 3.84 -52.47 12.49
C ALA A 14 3.02 -51.21 12.82
N GLY A 15 3.12 -50.75 14.06
CA GLY A 15 2.26 -49.75 14.66
C GLY A 15 2.18 -48.45 13.86
N ALA A 16 0.99 -48.14 13.35
CA ALA A 16 0.61 -46.75 13.13
C ALA A 16 0.62 -46.06 14.50
N ALA A 17 1.47 -45.03 14.65
CA ALA A 17 1.43 -44.17 15.82
C ALA A 17 -0.03 -43.69 16.06
N PRO A 18 -0.50 -43.61 17.31
CA PRO A 18 -1.85 -43.13 17.58
C PRO A 18 -1.99 -41.73 16.97
N VAL A 19 -3.03 -41.54 16.15
CA VAL A 19 -3.36 -40.23 15.58
C VAL A 19 -3.55 -39.27 16.76
N PRO A 20 -2.79 -38.16 16.84
CA PRO A 20 -2.89 -37.25 17.97
C PRO A 20 -4.31 -36.67 18.07
N ASP A 21 -4.83 -36.66 19.30
CA ASP A 21 -6.13 -36.05 19.64
C ASP A 21 -6.14 -34.56 19.27
N GLU A 22 -7.25 -34.07 18.72
CA GLU A 22 -7.42 -32.66 18.28
C GLU A 22 -7.16 -31.69 19.45
N ALA A 23 -7.53 -32.06 20.68
CA ALA A 23 -7.25 -31.26 21.88
C ALA A 23 -5.74 -31.10 22.15
N ALA A 24 -4.94 -32.14 21.89
CA ALA A 24 -3.49 -32.10 22.03
C ALA A 24 -2.85 -31.21 20.95
N LEU A 25 -3.41 -31.21 19.74
CA LEU A 25 -2.95 -30.36 18.63
C LEU A 25 -3.25 -28.88 18.87
N TRP A 26 -4.43 -28.54 19.41
CA TRP A 26 -4.73 -27.16 19.83
C TRP A 26 -3.78 -26.68 20.93
N LYS A 27 -3.46 -27.54 21.90
CA LYS A 27 -2.46 -27.22 22.93
C LYS A 27 -1.07 -26.99 22.33
N ALA A 28 -0.67 -27.77 21.32
CA ALA A 28 0.56 -27.58 20.59
C ALA A 28 0.57 -26.23 19.85
N ILE A 29 -0.53 -25.84 19.21
CA ILE A 29 -0.65 -24.51 18.56
C ILE A 29 -0.38 -23.38 19.55
N PHE A 30 -1.07 -23.33 20.70
CA PHE A 30 -0.85 -22.25 21.67
C PHE A 30 0.56 -22.29 22.29
N SER A 31 1.21 -23.45 22.27
CA SER A 31 2.59 -23.60 22.71
C SER A 31 3.61 -22.99 21.73
N LEU A 32 3.21 -22.68 20.48
CA LEU A 32 4.08 -21.99 19.52
C LEU A 32 4.38 -20.54 19.92
N GLU A 33 3.48 -19.89 20.66
CA GLU A 33 3.67 -18.50 21.14
C GLU A 33 4.61 -18.41 22.35
N GLN A 34 4.87 -19.54 23.03
CA GLN A 34 5.70 -19.56 24.22
C GLN A 34 7.14 -19.14 23.90
N PRO A 35 7.79 -18.36 24.77
CA PRO A 35 9.17 -17.89 24.55
C PRO A 35 10.22 -18.98 24.77
N VAL A 36 9.83 -20.16 25.27
CA VAL A 36 10.73 -21.28 25.57
C VAL A 36 11.05 -22.10 24.31
N PRO A 37 12.30 -22.12 23.82
CA PRO A 37 12.65 -22.77 22.54
C PRO A 37 12.35 -24.27 22.49
N ALA A 38 12.61 -25.00 23.58
CA ALA A 38 12.37 -26.44 23.65
C ALA A 38 10.87 -26.79 23.55
N THR A 39 10.02 -26.01 24.22
CA THR A 39 8.56 -26.16 24.17
C THR A 39 8.03 -25.88 22.77
N ARG A 40 8.55 -24.85 22.10
CA ARG A 40 8.20 -24.53 20.71
C ARG A 40 8.61 -25.65 19.75
N ALA A 41 9.85 -26.11 19.83
CA ALA A 41 10.34 -27.19 18.95
C ALA A 41 9.53 -28.49 19.14
N SER A 42 9.16 -28.84 20.38
CA SER A 42 8.31 -30.00 20.65
C SER A 42 6.90 -29.82 20.08
N ALA A 43 6.33 -28.62 20.16
CA ALA A 43 5.02 -28.31 19.58
C ALA A 43 5.05 -28.36 18.05
N GLU A 44 6.08 -27.81 17.40
CA GLU A 44 6.27 -27.89 15.95
C GLU A 44 6.37 -29.35 15.49
N ALA A 45 7.16 -30.18 16.17
CA ALA A 45 7.29 -31.60 15.84
C ALA A 45 5.97 -32.38 15.99
N ALA A 46 5.20 -32.10 17.04
CA ALA A 46 3.88 -32.71 17.25
C ALA A 46 2.88 -32.30 16.15
N LEU A 47 2.93 -31.05 15.70
CA LEU A 47 2.06 -30.54 14.63
C LEU A 47 2.47 -31.12 13.27
N LEU A 48 3.77 -31.22 12.96
CA LEU A 48 4.26 -31.79 11.69
C LEU A 48 3.96 -33.28 11.56
N SER A 49 3.99 -34.03 12.67
CA SER A 49 3.70 -35.48 12.69
C SER A 49 2.21 -35.83 12.77
N GLY A 50 1.33 -34.85 13.02
CA GLY A 50 -0.11 -35.08 13.25
C GLY A 50 -0.98 -35.26 12.01
N GLY A 51 -0.39 -35.28 10.80
CA GLY A 51 -1.05 -35.61 9.54
C GLY A 51 -2.29 -34.75 9.24
N ALA A 52 -3.34 -35.36 8.70
CA ALA A 52 -4.56 -34.65 8.27
C ALA A 52 -5.27 -33.89 9.41
N THR A 53 -5.22 -34.39 10.64
CA THR A 53 -5.84 -33.73 11.80
C THR A 53 -5.09 -32.44 12.15
N ALA A 54 -3.75 -32.49 12.17
CA ALA A 54 -2.93 -31.30 12.38
C ALA A 54 -3.10 -30.28 11.24
N TYR A 55 -3.22 -30.74 10.00
CA TYR A 55 -3.54 -29.88 8.86
C TYR A 55 -4.84 -29.10 9.06
N GLY A 56 -5.90 -29.77 9.51
CA GLY A 56 -7.19 -29.12 9.79
C GLY A 56 -7.09 -28.05 10.89
N VAL A 57 -6.37 -28.33 11.97
CA VAL A 57 -6.18 -27.39 13.10
C VAL A 57 -5.32 -26.20 12.69
N LEU A 58 -4.21 -26.43 11.97
CA LEU A 58 -3.34 -25.37 11.47
C LEU A 58 -4.03 -24.51 10.41
N SER A 59 -4.83 -25.09 9.50
CA SER A 59 -5.60 -24.37 8.48
C SER A 59 -6.55 -23.35 9.11
N LYS A 60 -7.28 -23.74 10.17
CA LYS A 60 -8.15 -22.84 10.93
C LYS A 60 -7.39 -21.64 11.50
N VAL A 61 -6.18 -21.85 12.03
CA VAL A 61 -5.37 -20.79 12.65
C VAL A 61 -4.69 -19.90 11.61
N ALA A 62 -4.21 -20.47 10.51
CA ALA A 62 -3.65 -19.71 9.39
C ALA A 62 -4.68 -18.74 8.78
N ARG A 63 -5.95 -19.14 8.70
CA ARG A 63 -7.05 -18.31 8.17
C ARG A 63 -7.28 -17.02 8.94
N VAL A 64 -6.99 -16.99 10.24
CA VAL A 64 -7.10 -15.77 11.07
C VAL A 64 -6.18 -14.66 10.56
N GLY A 65 -5.08 -15.02 9.90
CA GLY A 65 -4.16 -14.07 9.27
C GLY A 65 -4.59 -13.58 7.89
N GLY A 66 -5.66 -14.16 7.33
CA GLY A 66 -6.06 -13.97 5.94
C GLY A 66 -5.15 -14.70 4.95
N MET A 67 -5.67 -14.89 3.74
CA MET A 67 -4.98 -15.69 2.71
C MET A 67 -3.61 -15.11 2.32
N ALA A 68 -3.50 -13.78 2.20
CA ALA A 68 -2.25 -13.18 1.74
C ALA A 68 -1.10 -13.39 2.72
N GLN A 69 -1.37 -13.30 4.03
CA GLN A 69 -0.38 -13.63 5.07
C GLN A 69 -0.05 -15.12 5.05
N ALA A 70 -1.07 -15.98 4.91
CA ALA A 70 -0.87 -17.42 4.85
C ALA A 70 0.03 -17.81 3.65
N LEU A 71 -0.23 -17.30 2.44
CA LEU A 71 0.59 -17.58 1.26
C LEU A 71 2.02 -17.06 1.39
N ALA A 72 2.19 -15.86 1.93
CA ALA A 72 3.51 -15.28 2.17
C ALA A 72 4.35 -16.12 3.15
N ALA A 73 3.71 -16.66 4.20
CA ALA A 73 4.38 -17.51 5.20
C ALA A 73 4.60 -18.95 4.72
N THR A 74 3.73 -19.47 3.83
CA THR A 74 3.81 -20.84 3.29
C THR A 74 4.98 -21.00 2.31
N GLY A 75 5.30 -19.98 1.51
CA GLY A 75 6.38 -20.02 0.50
C GLY A 75 7.80 -19.82 1.06
N PRO A 76 8.87 -20.08 0.28
CA PRO A 76 10.24 -19.76 0.66
C PRO A 76 10.44 -18.24 0.68
N VAL A 77 10.90 -17.74 1.83
CA VAL A 77 11.00 -16.32 2.21
C VAL A 77 11.89 -15.48 1.25
N THR A 78 12.77 -16.09 0.44
CA THR A 78 13.82 -15.33 -0.26
C THR A 78 13.67 -15.17 -1.78
N SER A 79 12.91 -16.01 -2.49
CA SER A 79 12.88 -15.98 -3.98
C SER A 79 11.50 -15.74 -4.61
N CYS A 80 10.41 -16.25 -4.01
CA CYS A 80 9.04 -15.99 -4.49
C CYS A 80 8.28 -14.93 -3.70
N GLY A 81 8.67 -14.71 -2.44
CA GLY A 81 8.05 -13.71 -1.57
C GLY A 81 8.07 -12.32 -2.19
N LEU A 82 9.21 -11.88 -2.73
CA LEU A 82 9.39 -10.54 -3.28
C LEU A 82 8.47 -10.22 -4.49
N ILE A 83 8.09 -11.18 -5.34
CA ILE A 83 7.31 -10.89 -6.56
C ILE A 83 5.80 -10.85 -6.25
N ALA A 84 5.30 -11.77 -5.44
CA ALA A 84 3.91 -11.78 -4.99
C ALA A 84 3.64 -10.67 -3.95
N GLU A 85 4.60 -10.40 -3.05
CA GLU A 85 4.51 -9.27 -2.12
C GLU A 85 4.59 -7.92 -2.84
N GLN A 86 5.45 -7.72 -3.83
CA GLN A 86 5.57 -6.42 -4.50
C GLN A 86 4.41 -6.10 -5.45
N ARG A 87 3.76 -7.11 -6.05
CA ARG A 87 2.59 -6.90 -6.91
C ARG A 87 1.27 -6.80 -6.14
N PHE A 88 1.18 -7.35 -4.92
CA PHE A 88 -0.11 -7.46 -4.19
C PHE A 88 -0.09 -7.04 -2.71
N LEU A 89 1.05 -6.66 -2.12
CA LEU A 89 1.16 -6.34 -0.69
C LEU A 89 1.76 -4.95 -0.41
N GLY A 90 0.87 -4.02 -0.04
CA GLY A 90 1.20 -2.96 0.92
C GLY A 90 1.27 -3.55 2.33
N LYS A 91 2.44 -3.37 2.96
CA LYS A 91 2.91 -3.78 4.30
C LYS A 91 3.52 -5.18 4.39
N ARG A 92 4.80 -5.22 4.80
CA ARG A 92 5.47 -6.40 5.36
C ARG A 92 4.59 -6.97 6.47
N SER A 93 4.14 -8.22 6.31
CA SER A 93 3.48 -8.93 7.40
C SER A 93 4.50 -9.13 8.53
N GLU A 94 4.09 -8.90 9.77
CA GLU A 94 4.92 -9.25 10.92
C GLU A 94 5.13 -10.76 10.92
N HIS A 95 6.33 -11.21 10.55
CA HIS A 95 6.77 -12.63 10.53
C HIS A 95 6.78 -13.30 11.93
N GLY A 96 6.08 -12.72 12.93
CA GLY A 96 6.06 -13.17 14.31
C GLY A 96 4.71 -13.72 14.80
N SER A 97 3.60 -13.48 14.08
CA SER A 97 2.24 -13.87 14.53
C SER A 97 1.99 -15.38 14.49
N LEU A 98 1.08 -15.86 15.34
CA LEU A 98 0.69 -17.27 15.39
C LEU A 98 0.10 -17.78 14.06
N SER A 99 -0.71 -16.95 13.37
CA SER A 99 -1.28 -17.27 12.05
C SER A 99 -0.18 -17.51 11.00
N ALA A 100 0.86 -16.68 10.97
CA ALA A 100 1.99 -16.85 10.06
C ALA A 100 2.79 -18.12 10.38
N ARG A 101 3.02 -18.43 11.66
CA ARG A 101 3.71 -19.68 12.06
C ARG A 101 2.91 -20.92 11.70
N ALA A 102 1.59 -20.88 11.88
CA ALA A 102 0.71 -21.98 11.48
C ALA A 102 0.76 -22.19 9.96
N ALA A 103 0.77 -21.12 9.16
CA ALA A 103 0.90 -21.20 7.72
C ALA A 103 2.26 -21.73 7.24
N ASP A 104 3.37 -21.35 7.89
CA ASP A 104 4.69 -21.94 7.58
C ASP A 104 4.71 -23.45 7.86
N LEU A 105 4.14 -23.90 8.98
CA LEU A 105 4.03 -25.34 9.29
C LEU A 105 3.15 -26.08 8.27
N LEU A 106 2.02 -25.50 7.84
CA LEU A 106 1.21 -26.05 6.75
C LEU A 106 2.02 -26.21 5.46
N GLY A 107 2.81 -25.20 5.11
CA GLY A 107 3.67 -25.25 3.92
C GLY A 107 4.69 -26.37 3.98
N ARG A 108 5.28 -26.62 5.16
CA ARG A 108 6.20 -27.75 5.37
C ARG A 108 5.48 -29.09 5.27
N MET A 109 4.33 -29.25 5.94
CA MET A 109 3.53 -30.48 5.85
C MET A 109 3.14 -30.81 4.41
N LEU A 110 2.65 -29.82 3.67
CA LEU A 110 2.27 -30.00 2.27
C LEU A 110 3.47 -30.32 1.38
N ALA A 111 4.65 -29.74 1.65
CA ALA A 111 5.87 -30.01 0.91
C ALA A 111 6.44 -31.42 1.15
N GLU A 112 6.21 -32.00 2.33
CA GLU A 112 6.69 -33.33 2.73
C GLU A 112 5.68 -34.45 2.44
N ASP A 113 4.37 -34.18 2.56
CA ASP A 113 3.30 -35.16 2.35
C ASP A 113 2.57 -34.95 1.02
N ALA A 114 2.85 -35.82 0.05
CA ALA A 114 2.23 -35.79 -1.28
C ALA A 114 0.71 -36.07 -1.25
N ALA A 115 0.24 -36.94 -0.36
CA ALA A 115 -1.18 -37.28 -0.26
C ALA A 115 -1.97 -36.09 0.32
N LEU A 116 -1.42 -35.43 1.33
CA LEU A 116 -2.00 -34.21 1.91
C LEU A 116 -2.02 -33.07 0.90
N ARG A 117 -0.96 -32.92 0.08
CA ARG A 117 -0.91 -31.93 -0.99
C ARG A 117 -1.97 -32.17 -2.06
N GLN A 118 -2.10 -33.40 -2.56
CA GLN A 118 -3.12 -33.74 -3.55
C GLN A 118 -4.54 -33.53 -3.00
N ARG A 119 -4.76 -33.85 -1.72
CA ARG A 119 -6.02 -33.54 -1.03
C ARG A 119 -6.30 -32.05 -1.01
N ALA A 120 -5.31 -31.22 -0.65
CA ALA A 120 -5.46 -29.77 -0.61
C ALA A 120 -5.68 -29.17 -2.01
N GLN A 121 -4.98 -29.65 -3.04
CA GLN A 121 -5.18 -29.23 -4.45
C GLN A 121 -6.58 -29.52 -4.98
N ARG A 122 -7.23 -30.58 -4.48
CA ARG A 122 -8.59 -30.99 -4.88
C ARG A 122 -9.67 -30.55 -3.90
N SER A 123 -9.31 -29.78 -2.87
CA SER A 123 -10.26 -29.28 -1.88
C SER A 123 -11.28 -28.37 -2.55
N GLU A 124 -12.53 -28.41 -2.09
CA GLU A 124 -13.55 -27.42 -2.48
C GLU A 124 -13.19 -26.02 -1.96
N ASP A 125 -12.36 -25.94 -0.91
CA ASP A 125 -11.94 -24.70 -0.31
C ASP A 125 -10.80 -24.02 -1.09
N PRO A 126 -10.99 -22.77 -1.58
CA PRO A 126 -9.95 -22.01 -2.27
C PRO A 126 -8.69 -21.79 -1.42
N PHE A 127 -8.81 -21.75 -0.09
CA PHE A 127 -7.68 -21.57 0.83
C PHE A 127 -6.72 -22.75 0.79
N ASP A 128 -7.25 -23.96 0.82
CA ASP A 128 -6.44 -25.17 0.79
C ASP A 128 -5.75 -25.33 -0.58
N ARG A 129 -6.45 -24.99 -1.68
CA ARG A 129 -5.86 -24.99 -3.03
C ARG A 129 -4.73 -23.95 -3.16
N ALA A 130 -4.93 -22.75 -2.59
CA ALA A 130 -3.91 -21.69 -2.55
C ALA A 130 -2.65 -22.15 -1.80
N LEU A 131 -2.83 -22.76 -0.62
CA LEU A 131 -1.74 -23.26 0.19
C LEU A 131 -0.98 -24.38 -0.52
N ALA A 132 -1.68 -25.26 -1.22
CA ALA A 132 -1.04 -26.33 -1.97
C ALA A 132 -0.15 -25.80 -3.10
N LEU A 133 -0.60 -24.78 -3.84
CA LEU A 133 0.20 -24.06 -4.84
C LEU A 133 1.43 -23.39 -4.20
N ALA A 134 1.24 -22.68 -3.09
CA ALA A 134 2.33 -21.99 -2.40
C ALA A 134 3.37 -22.97 -1.83
N ALA A 135 2.94 -24.13 -1.32
CA ALA A 135 3.82 -25.17 -0.79
C ALA A 135 4.72 -25.78 -1.88
N SER A 136 4.28 -25.84 -3.14
CA SER A 136 5.11 -26.30 -4.27
C SER A 136 6.37 -25.46 -4.49
N ALA A 137 6.43 -24.24 -3.95
CA ALA A 137 7.65 -23.44 -3.93
C ALA A 137 8.79 -24.08 -3.11
N ARG A 138 8.47 -24.99 -2.18
CA ARG A 138 9.42 -25.78 -1.38
C ARG A 138 9.72 -27.17 -1.98
N ALA A 139 8.97 -27.58 -3.00
CA ALA A 139 9.08 -28.88 -3.65
C ALA A 139 9.13 -28.73 -5.19
N PRO A 140 10.29 -28.35 -5.76
CA PRO A 140 10.45 -28.03 -7.18
C PRO A 140 9.87 -29.04 -8.17
N ALA A 141 10.01 -30.34 -7.89
CA ALA A 141 9.50 -31.43 -8.72
C ALA A 141 7.98 -31.38 -8.94
N THR A 142 7.24 -30.65 -8.10
CA THR A 142 5.76 -30.57 -8.16
C THR A 142 5.24 -29.23 -8.69
N GLN A 143 6.15 -28.30 -9.04
CA GLN A 143 5.78 -26.99 -9.59
C GLN A 143 4.97 -27.11 -10.90
N PRO A 144 5.35 -27.97 -11.88
CA PRO A 144 4.58 -28.09 -13.12
C PRO A 144 3.15 -28.61 -12.91
N GLU A 145 2.98 -29.63 -12.07
CA GLU A 145 1.65 -30.20 -11.74
C GLU A 145 0.77 -29.18 -11.01
N ALA A 146 1.34 -28.44 -10.05
CA ALA A 146 0.61 -27.42 -9.30
C ALA A 146 0.14 -26.26 -10.19
N LEU A 147 0.95 -25.82 -11.16
CA LEU A 147 0.54 -24.78 -12.13
C LEU A 147 -0.51 -25.31 -13.13
N ALA A 148 -0.35 -26.55 -13.59
CA ALA A 148 -1.32 -27.18 -14.49
C ALA A 148 -2.72 -27.26 -13.86
N ALA A 149 -2.80 -27.57 -12.56
CA ALA A 149 -4.07 -27.58 -11.83
C ALA A 149 -4.75 -26.20 -11.79
N MET A 150 -3.99 -25.11 -11.86
CA MET A 150 -4.52 -23.74 -11.79
C MET A 150 -5.10 -23.23 -13.11
N ARG A 151 -4.85 -23.91 -14.24
CA ARG A 151 -5.44 -23.55 -15.55
C ARG A 151 -6.97 -23.64 -15.54
N LEU A 152 -7.52 -24.62 -14.82
CA LEU A 152 -8.96 -24.88 -14.73
C LEU A 152 -9.58 -24.34 -13.44
N GLU A 153 -8.84 -23.57 -12.65
CA GLU A 153 -9.27 -23.12 -11.33
C GLU A 153 -10.49 -22.20 -11.44
N PRO A 154 -11.65 -22.52 -10.83
CA PRO A 154 -12.84 -21.68 -10.95
C PRO A 154 -12.72 -20.33 -10.23
N VAL A 155 -11.84 -20.20 -9.23
CA VAL A 155 -11.67 -18.96 -8.46
C VAL A 155 -10.67 -18.03 -9.14
N PRO A 156 -11.10 -16.87 -9.65
CA PRO A 156 -10.24 -15.96 -10.42
C PRO A 156 -8.96 -15.54 -9.71
N LYS A 157 -9.07 -15.29 -8.41
CA LYS A 157 -7.95 -14.84 -7.61
C LYS A 157 -6.83 -15.87 -7.49
N LEU A 158 -7.18 -17.16 -7.45
CA LEU A 158 -6.20 -18.23 -7.43
C LEU A 158 -5.42 -18.29 -8.76
N ARG A 159 -6.07 -17.96 -9.89
CA ARG A 159 -5.36 -17.80 -11.18
C ARG A 159 -4.36 -16.65 -11.15
N LEU A 160 -4.74 -15.49 -10.62
CA LEU A 160 -3.84 -14.32 -10.46
C LEU A 160 -2.62 -14.65 -9.59
N TRP A 161 -2.81 -15.40 -8.50
CA TRP A 161 -1.69 -15.89 -7.69
C TRP A 161 -0.86 -16.92 -8.42
N ALA A 162 -1.49 -17.85 -9.15
CA ALA A 162 -0.80 -18.84 -9.96
C ALA A 162 0.14 -18.19 -10.98
N THR A 163 -0.25 -17.09 -11.63
CA THR A 163 0.64 -16.32 -12.51
C THR A 163 1.89 -15.83 -11.76
N SER A 164 1.73 -15.31 -10.55
CA SER A 164 2.84 -14.80 -9.73
C SER A 164 3.77 -15.92 -9.26
N PHE A 165 3.21 -17.07 -8.88
CA PHE A 165 3.99 -18.26 -8.54
C PHE A 165 4.69 -18.84 -9.77
N ALA A 166 4.04 -18.83 -10.94
CA ALA A 166 4.62 -19.32 -12.18
C ALA A 166 5.86 -18.52 -12.60
N GLU A 167 5.77 -17.19 -12.61
CA GLU A 167 6.93 -16.32 -12.87
C GLU A 167 8.08 -16.58 -11.90
N CYS A 168 7.76 -16.81 -10.61
CA CYS A 168 8.80 -17.16 -9.65
C CYS A 168 9.42 -18.53 -9.94
N PHE A 169 8.61 -19.56 -10.20
CA PHE A 169 9.09 -20.91 -10.47
C PHE A 169 9.97 -20.93 -11.70
N THR A 170 9.64 -20.18 -12.75
CA THR A 170 10.49 -19.99 -13.93
C THR A 170 11.85 -19.41 -13.54
N ARG A 171 11.90 -18.31 -12.77
CA ARG A 171 13.18 -17.72 -12.31
C ARG A 171 13.98 -18.65 -11.41
N GLN A 172 13.32 -19.46 -10.59
CA GLN A 172 13.99 -20.46 -9.79
C GLN A 172 14.58 -21.57 -10.67
N ALA A 173 13.83 -22.05 -11.66
CA ALA A 173 14.27 -23.06 -12.61
C ALA A 173 15.45 -22.57 -13.48
N GLU A 174 15.41 -21.32 -13.93
CA GLU A 174 16.53 -20.67 -14.64
C GLU A 174 17.82 -20.70 -13.81
N LYS A 175 17.73 -20.46 -12.49
CA LYS A 175 18.88 -20.53 -11.58
C LYS A 175 19.36 -21.95 -11.28
N ARG A 176 18.47 -22.96 -11.39
CA ARG A 176 18.79 -24.37 -11.15
C ARG A 176 19.36 -25.06 -12.38
N GLU A 177 19.14 -24.48 -13.57
CA GLU A 177 19.53 -25.06 -14.87
C GLU A 177 18.98 -26.49 -15.08
N ASP A 178 17.80 -26.78 -14.52
CA ASP A 178 17.19 -28.12 -14.50
C ASP A 178 16.35 -28.46 -15.75
N GLY A 179 16.33 -27.57 -16.75
CA GLY A 179 15.55 -27.72 -17.98
C GLY A 179 14.05 -27.47 -17.82
N SER A 180 13.53 -27.20 -16.62
CA SER A 180 12.10 -26.96 -16.39
C SER A 180 11.64 -25.53 -16.68
N ALA A 181 12.57 -24.60 -16.92
CA ALA A 181 12.29 -23.19 -17.12
C ALA A 181 11.36 -22.91 -18.31
N GLU A 182 11.54 -23.62 -19.44
CA GLU A 182 10.71 -23.44 -20.63
C GLU A 182 9.26 -23.85 -20.37
N ALA A 183 9.04 -25.02 -19.75
CA ALA A 183 7.71 -25.52 -19.43
C ALA A 183 6.99 -24.63 -18.40
N LEU A 184 7.72 -24.13 -17.39
CA LEU A 184 7.18 -23.20 -16.39
C LEU A 184 6.89 -21.82 -17.01
N GLY A 185 7.74 -21.35 -17.93
CA GLY A 185 7.54 -20.12 -18.69
C GLY A 185 6.29 -20.18 -19.58
N ALA A 186 6.06 -21.29 -20.29
CA ALA A 186 4.85 -21.50 -21.08
C ALA A 186 3.58 -21.50 -20.19
N ALA A 187 3.64 -22.18 -19.04
CA ALA A 187 2.54 -22.18 -18.07
C ALA A 187 2.28 -20.77 -17.49
N ALA A 188 3.33 -19.97 -17.25
CA ALA A 188 3.20 -18.60 -16.77
C ALA A 188 2.48 -17.70 -17.78
N SER A 189 2.84 -17.78 -19.07
CA SER A 189 2.20 -17.01 -20.14
C SER A 189 0.72 -17.35 -20.28
N GLU A 190 0.37 -18.64 -20.30
CA GLU A 190 -1.02 -19.09 -20.39
C GLU A 190 -1.85 -18.66 -19.17
N LEU A 191 -1.30 -18.76 -17.96
CA LEU A 191 -1.96 -18.26 -16.75
C LEU A 191 -2.10 -16.74 -16.76
N ALA A 192 -1.18 -15.99 -17.38
CA ALA A 192 -1.30 -14.54 -17.53
C ALA A 192 -2.45 -14.15 -18.46
N GLU A 193 -2.59 -14.82 -19.61
CA GLU A 193 -3.72 -14.60 -20.53
C GLU A 193 -5.07 -14.94 -19.87
N LEU A 194 -5.14 -16.05 -19.12
CA LEU A 194 -6.34 -16.42 -18.35
C LEU A 194 -6.63 -15.46 -17.20
N ALA A 195 -5.61 -14.86 -16.60
CA ALA A 195 -5.75 -13.87 -15.55
C ALA A 195 -6.23 -12.51 -16.09
N ASP A 196 -5.81 -12.12 -17.30
CA ASP A 196 -6.28 -10.91 -17.97
C ASP A 196 -7.79 -10.94 -18.26
N ALA A 197 -8.34 -12.13 -18.54
CA ALA A 197 -9.79 -12.33 -18.74
C ALA A 197 -10.63 -12.15 -17.46
N VAL A 198 -10.02 -12.13 -16.27
CA VAL A 198 -10.74 -11.95 -14.98
C VAL A 198 -10.27 -10.73 -14.20
N ARG A 199 -9.61 -9.81 -14.89
CA ARG A 199 -8.86 -8.72 -14.29
C ARG A 199 -9.68 -7.48 -13.98
N GLU A 200 -10.93 -7.36 -14.44
CA GLU A 200 -11.73 -6.17 -14.14
C GLU A 200 -12.00 -6.09 -12.64
N PRO A 201 -11.40 -5.11 -11.93
CA PRO A 201 -11.64 -4.94 -10.51
C PRO A 201 -13.11 -4.59 -10.31
N LEU A 202 -13.69 -4.94 -9.15
CA LEU A 202 -14.99 -4.40 -8.79
C LEU A 202 -14.89 -2.86 -8.77
N ARG A 203 -15.80 -2.18 -9.47
CA ARG A 203 -15.80 -0.72 -9.59
C ARG A 203 -17.05 -0.15 -8.95
N CYS A 204 -16.87 0.94 -8.21
CA CYS A 204 -17.95 1.83 -7.82
C CYS A 204 -17.70 3.17 -8.50
N VAL A 205 -18.56 3.52 -9.46
CA VAL A 205 -18.52 4.81 -10.15
C VAL A 205 -19.43 5.80 -9.42
N GLU A 206 -20.64 5.38 -9.09
CA GLU A 206 -21.63 6.20 -8.40
C GLU A 206 -21.88 5.71 -6.96
N PRO A 207 -22.12 6.60 -5.98
CA PRO A 207 -22.35 6.20 -4.58
C PRO A 207 -23.49 5.19 -4.38
N ALA A 208 -24.48 5.16 -5.27
CA ALA A 208 -25.58 4.20 -5.24
C ALA A 208 -25.16 2.76 -5.60
N GLU A 209 -24.02 2.59 -6.28
CA GLU A 209 -23.42 1.31 -6.64
C GLU A 209 -22.56 0.73 -5.51
N LEU A 210 -22.37 1.48 -4.43
CA LEU A 210 -21.53 1.06 -3.32
C LEU A 210 -22.16 -0.17 -2.63
N GLU A 211 -21.50 -1.31 -2.78
CA GLU A 211 -21.97 -2.57 -2.19
C GLU A 211 -22.01 -2.48 -0.66
N PRO A 212 -23.15 -2.82 -0.02
CA PRO A 212 -23.25 -2.83 1.45
C PRO A 212 -22.22 -3.75 2.12
N VAL A 213 -21.86 -4.86 1.45
CA VAL A 213 -20.86 -5.81 1.92
C VAL A 213 -19.49 -5.17 2.08
N LEU A 214 -19.09 -4.28 1.17
CA LEU A 214 -17.82 -3.56 1.26
C LEU A 214 -17.79 -2.63 2.47
N VAL A 215 -18.90 -1.95 2.76
CA VAL A 215 -19.01 -1.09 3.95
C VAL A 215 -18.89 -1.91 5.23
N ASP A 216 -19.59 -3.05 5.30
CA ASP A 216 -19.50 -3.96 6.44
C ASP A 216 -18.08 -4.51 6.65
N GLU A 217 -17.36 -4.83 5.56
CA GLU A 217 -15.97 -5.27 5.61
C GLU A 217 -15.04 -4.17 6.10
N LEU A 218 -15.21 -2.93 5.63
CA LEU A 218 -14.45 -1.76 6.12
C LEU A 218 -14.67 -1.56 7.62
N ILE A 219 -15.92 -1.62 8.09
CA ILE A 219 -16.26 -1.47 9.52
C ILE A 219 -15.58 -2.54 10.37
N LYS A 220 -15.58 -3.80 9.90
CA LYS A 220 -14.97 -4.95 10.60
C LYS A 220 -13.45 -5.00 10.47
N GLY A 221 -12.83 -4.10 9.70
CA GLY A 221 -11.40 -4.12 9.40
C GLY A 221 -10.98 -5.25 8.45
N LEU A 222 -11.94 -5.86 7.76
CA LEU A 222 -11.73 -6.88 6.73
C LEU A 222 -11.48 -6.24 5.35
N ALA A 223 -11.67 -4.93 5.20
CA ALA A 223 -11.21 -4.17 4.05
C ALA A 223 -10.49 -2.91 4.53
N THR A 224 -9.52 -2.44 3.75
CA THR A 224 -8.75 -1.22 4.06
C THR A 224 -8.37 -0.48 2.78
N SER A 225 -8.20 0.83 2.86
CA SER A 225 -7.59 1.62 1.79
C SER A 225 -6.22 1.06 1.36
N ALA A 226 -5.97 1.11 0.06
CA ALA A 226 -4.83 0.48 -0.60
C ALA A 226 -4.14 1.43 -1.59
N GLY A 227 -4.16 2.73 -1.27
CA GLY A 227 -3.59 3.79 -2.09
C GLY A 227 -4.57 4.33 -3.13
N TRP A 228 -4.03 5.10 -4.07
CA TRP A 228 -4.80 5.79 -5.09
C TRP A 228 -3.96 5.94 -6.37
N ALA A 229 -4.63 6.18 -7.49
CA ALA A 229 -4.02 6.65 -8.73
C ALA A 229 -4.83 7.82 -9.25
N GLY A 230 -4.18 8.76 -9.90
CA GLY A 230 -4.89 9.90 -10.45
C GLY A 230 -4.08 10.63 -11.51
N SER A 231 -4.83 11.25 -12.40
CA SER A 231 -4.38 12.28 -13.33
C SER A 231 -5.01 13.62 -12.91
N LEU A 232 -4.79 14.65 -13.72
CA LEU A 232 -5.48 15.93 -13.57
C LEU A 232 -7.01 15.80 -13.69
N GLU A 233 -7.48 14.83 -14.49
CA GLU A 233 -8.87 14.70 -14.91
C GLU A 233 -9.64 13.61 -14.15
N ALA A 234 -8.94 12.60 -13.63
CA ALA A 234 -9.57 11.47 -12.96
C ALA A 234 -8.76 11.03 -11.74
N MET A 235 -9.43 10.61 -10.69
CA MET A 235 -8.81 10.00 -9.52
C MET A 235 -9.56 8.73 -9.16
N THR A 236 -8.82 7.71 -8.75
CA THR A 236 -9.35 6.44 -8.29
C THR A 236 -8.71 6.09 -6.96
N VAL A 237 -9.54 5.82 -5.97
CA VAL A 237 -9.13 5.34 -4.66
C VAL A 237 -9.30 3.84 -4.64
N TYR A 238 -8.31 3.13 -4.11
CA TYR A 238 -8.31 1.68 -4.09
C TYR A 238 -8.62 1.17 -2.70
N VAL A 239 -9.53 0.20 -2.61
CA VAL A 239 -9.76 -0.57 -1.39
C VAL A 239 -9.31 -1.99 -1.63
N ARG A 240 -8.65 -2.57 -0.63
CA ARG A 240 -8.27 -3.98 -0.63
C ARG A 240 -9.10 -4.70 0.42
N ARG A 241 -9.87 -5.68 -0.04
CA ARG A 241 -10.63 -6.61 0.80
C ARG A 241 -9.70 -7.67 1.40
N GLU A 242 -10.15 -8.40 2.43
CA GLU A 242 -9.40 -9.46 3.12
C GLU A 242 -9.10 -10.61 2.17
N ASN A 243 -10.09 -10.91 1.33
CA ASN A 243 -9.96 -11.83 0.21
C ASN A 243 -9.03 -11.27 -0.87
N GLY A 244 -8.26 -10.19 -0.63
CA GLY A 244 -7.28 -9.50 -1.48
C GLY A 244 -7.77 -9.01 -2.83
N GLU A 245 -9.09 -9.00 -3.08
CA GLU A 245 -9.65 -8.29 -4.21
C GLU A 245 -9.44 -6.79 -4.05
N ARG A 246 -9.21 -6.13 -5.18
CA ARG A 246 -9.11 -4.69 -5.26
C ARG A 246 -10.44 -4.15 -5.75
N VAL A 247 -10.98 -3.18 -5.02
CA VAL A 247 -12.14 -2.40 -5.44
C VAL A 247 -11.65 -1.02 -5.84
N GLU A 248 -12.06 -0.56 -7.02
CA GLU A 248 -11.80 0.78 -7.53
C GLU A 248 -12.98 1.68 -7.19
N LEU A 249 -12.72 2.69 -6.38
CA LEU A 249 -13.72 3.68 -6.00
C LEU A 249 -13.45 4.99 -6.75
N SER A 250 -14.49 5.52 -7.38
CA SER A 250 -14.51 6.93 -7.77
C SER A 250 -14.36 7.81 -6.52
N PRO A 251 -14.01 9.10 -6.68
CA PRO A 251 -13.92 10.03 -5.56
C PRO A 251 -15.23 10.13 -4.76
N ALA A 252 -16.37 10.07 -5.43
CA ALA A 252 -17.69 10.10 -4.79
C ALA A 252 -17.96 8.80 -3.98
N CYS A 253 -17.64 7.64 -4.55
CA CYS A 253 -17.77 6.36 -3.84
C CYS A 253 -16.83 6.26 -2.64
N ALA A 254 -15.59 6.76 -2.76
CA ALA A 254 -14.63 6.78 -1.65
C ALA A 254 -15.14 7.66 -0.49
N MET A 255 -15.77 8.80 -0.79
CA MET A 255 -16.43 9.59 0.24
C MET A 255 -17.60 8.86 0.89
N ALA A 256 -18.48 8.25 0.10
CA ALA A 256 -19.64 7.53 0.62
C ALA A 256 -19.22 6.34 1.51
N ALA A 257 -18.21 5.57 1.09
CA ALA A 257 -17.65 4.47 1.86
C ALA A 257 -17.06 4.94 3.19
N TYR A 258 -16.32 6.06 3.18
CA TYR A 258 -15.80 6.66 4.40
C TYR A 258 -16.92 7.12 5.34
N GLU A 259 -17.92 7.85 4.84
CA GLU A 259 -19.03 8.35 5.66
C GLU A 259 -19.84 7.21 6.29
N ALA A 260 -20.08 6.14 5.54
CA ALA A 260 -20.79 4.97 6.03
C ALA A 260 -20.00 4.23 7.13
N ALA A 261 -18.69 4.05 6.97
CA ALA A 261 -17.82 3.44 7.98
C ALA A 261 -17.65 4.34 9.23
N ALA A 262 -17.47 5.65 9.03
CA ALA A 262 -17.31 6.63 10.10
C ALA A 262 -18.57 6.74 10.97
N ALA A 263 -19.76 6.61 10.38
CA ALA A 263 -21.03 6.55 11.12
C ALA A 263 -21.12 5.36 12.10
N LYS A 264 -20.25 4.34 11.94
CA LYS A 264 -20.11 3.19 12.84
C LYS A 264 -18.84 3.24 13.70
N GLY A 265 -18.09 4.33 13.66
CA GLY A 265 -16.90 4.55 14.48
C GLY A 265 -15.59 4.06 13.87
N THR A 266 -15.57 3.69 12.59
CA THR A 266 -14.36 3.26 11.87
C THR A 266 -13.87 4.37 10.95
N TYR A 267 -12.62 4.82 11.14
CA TYR A 267 -12.04 5.95 10.42
C TYR A 267 -10.79 5.49 9.64
N ASP A 268 -10.93 5.31 8.33
CA ASP A 268 -9.82 5.03 7.40
C ASP A 268 -9.50 6.29 6.60
N ASP A 269 -8.50 7.06 7.06
CA ASP A 269 -8.12 8.32 6.43
C ASP A 269 -7.62 8.14 4.99
N GLY A 270 -7.14 6.94 4.61
CA GLY A 270 -6.66 6.67 3.26
C GLY A 270 -7.75 6.71 2.18
N LEU A 271 -9.03 6.65 2.55
CA LEU A 271 -10.15 6.83 1.63
C LEU A 271 -10.34 8.29 1.20
N LEU A 272 -10.15 9.23 2.12
CA LEU A 272 -10.41 10.66 1.88
C LEU A 272 -9.15 11.50 1.68
N LYS A 273 -8.02 11.11 2.28
CA LYS A 273 -6.78 11.87 2.24
C LYS A 273 -6.38 12.24 0.81
N PRO A 274 -6.29 11.31 -0.16
CA PRO A 274 -5.93 11.69 -1.53
C PRO A 274 -6.93 12.65 -2.17
N LEU A 275 -8.21 12.54 -1.82
CA LEU A 275 -9.23 13.48 -2.30
C LEU A 275 -8.98 14.88 -1.74
N ALA A 276 -8.56 14.99 -0.47
CA ALA A 276 -8.29 16.26 0.18
C ALA A 276 -6.95 16.88 -0.25
N THR A 277 -5.91 16.08 -0.50
CA THR A 277 -4.54 16.57 -0.73
C THR A 277 -4.16 16.63 -2.20
N ASP A 278 -4.62 15.69 -3.02
CA ASP A 278 -4.08 15.45 -4.37
C ASP A 278 -5.10 15.65 -5.49
N LEU A 279 -6.41 15.68 -5.20
CA LEU A 279 -7.45 15.88 -6.21
C LEU A 279 -7.37 17.30 -6.80
N GLN A 280 -7.28 17.40 -8.13
CA GLN A 280 -7.13 18.66 -8.85
C GLN A 280 -8.35 19.02 -9.72
N GLY A 281 -9.08 18.04 -10.24
CA GLY A 281 -10.22 18.26 -11.15
C GLY A 281 -11.51 18.73 -10.46
N ASP A 282 -11.83 18.26 -9.26
CA ASP A 282 -13.03 18.64 -8.51
C ASP A 282 -12.66 19.31 -7.17
N TRP A 283 -12.56 20.64 -7.22
CA TRP A 283 -12.19 21.44 -6.06
C TRP A 283 -13.25 21.42 -4.95
N LYS A 284 -14.53 21.32 -5.31
CA LYS A 284 -15.62 21.28 -4.32
C LYS A 284 -15.52 19.99 -3.52
N LEU A 285 -15.33 18.86 -4.19
CA LEU A 285 -15.14 17.57 -3.55
C LEU A 285 -13.88 17.55 -2.68
N ARG A 286 -12.77 18.12 -3.17
CA ARG A 286 -11.53 18.28 -2.40
C ARG A 286 -11.78 19.00 -1.07
N GLN A 287 -12.51 20.13 -1.11
CA GLN A 287 -12.84 20.91 0.10
C GLN A 287 -13.72 20.10 1.07
N VAL A 288 -14.72 19.39 0.55
CA VAL A 288 -15.59 18.55 1.39
C VAL A 288 -14.79 17.42 2.06
N ALA A 289 -13.95 16.70 1.31
CA ALA A 289 -13.10 15.65 1.87
C ALA A 289 -12.15 16.18 2.95
N GLY A 290 -11.54 17.35 2.72
CA GLY A 290 -10.66 18.01 3.70
C GLY A 290 -11.39 18.41 4.98
N GLN A 291 -12.61 18.97 4.86
CA GLN A 291 -13.45 19.32 6.01
C GLN A 291 -13.86 18.10 6.83
N ARG A 292 -14.21 16.99 6.17
CA ARG A 292 -14.55 15.72 6.85
C ARG A 292 -13.35 15.19 7.64
N LEU A 293 -12.18 15.11 7.02
CA LEU A 293 -10.97 14.66 7.71
C LEU A 293 -10.59 15.59 8.87
N ALA A 294 -10.66 16.91 8.69
CA ALA A 294 -10.34 17.88 9.73
C ALA A 294 -11.25 17.74 10.96
N ARG A 295 -12.55 17.47 10.76
CA ARG A 295 -13.51 17.18 11.83
C ARG A 295 -13.13 15.91 12.59
N ASP A 296 -12.72 14.86 11.87
CA ASP A 296 -12.55 13.52 12.43
C ASP A 296 -11.14 13.25 12.98
N LEU A 297 -10.23 14.23 12.93
CA LEU A 297 -8.87 14.16 13.49
C LEU A 297 -8.82 13.66 14.94
N GLY A 298 -9.83 14.00 15.75
CA GLY A 298 -9.92 13.59 17.16
C GLY A 298 -9.95 12.07 17.39
N HIS A 299 -10.33 11.29 16.38
CA HIS A 299 -10.43 9.82 16.44
C HIS A 299 -9.11 9.10 16.12
N LEU A 300 -8.10 9.83 15.62
CA LEU A 300 -6.80 9.25 15.25
C LEU A 300 -5.80 9.28 16.41
N LYS A 301 -4.83 8.37 16.39
CA LYS A 301 -3.68 8.40 17.34
C LYS A 301 -2.85 9.66 17.14
N GLU A 302 -2.23 10.16 18.21
CA GLU A 302 -1.55 11.47 18.22
C GLU A 302 -0.56 11.69 17.07
N ALA A 303 0.33 10.73 16.81
CA ALA A 303 1.32 10.84 15.73
C ALA A 303 0.67 10.94 14.33
N GLN A 304 -0.35 10.12 14.07
CA GLN A 304 -1.11 10.14 12.81
C GLN A 304 -1.94 11.42 12.69
N ARG A 305 -2.55 11.85 13.80
CA ARG A 305 -3.36 13.06 13.88
C ARG A 305 -2.56 14.31 13.52
N ASN A 306 -1.40 14.51 14.15
CA ASN A 306 -0.58 15.69 13.89
C ASN A 306 -0.07 15.71 12.45
N ARG A 307 0.32 14.54 11.92
CA ARG A 307 0.76 14.41 10.53
C ARG A 307 -0.34 14.75 9.54
N LEU A 308 -1.53 14.16 9.70
CA LEU A 308 -2.66 14.40 8.83
C LEU A 308 -3.13 15.86 8.92
N ALA A 309 -3.18 16.43 10.12
CA ALA A 309 -3.47 17.86 10.30
C ALA A 309 -2.48 18.75 9.53
N ALA A 310 -1.19 18.43 9.59
CA ALA A 310 -0.16 19.17 8.84
C ALA A 310 -0.37 19.08 7.33
N GLU A 311 -0.64 17.89 6.81
CA GLU A 311 -0.90 17.66 5.39
C GLU A 311 -2.16 18.42 4.91
N LEU A 312 -3.23 18.43 5.71
CA LEU A 312 -4.46 19.16 5.40
C LEU A 312 -4.24 20.69 5.38
N VAL A 313 -3.55 21.25 6.38
CA VAL A 313 -3.19 22.68 6.43
C VAL A 313 -2.35 23.07 5.21
N ASN A 314 -1.39 22.23 4.85
CA ASN A 314 -0.51 22.44 3.71
C ASN A 314 -1.22 22.31 2.37
N ALA A 315 -2.28 21.50 2.31
CA ALA A 315 -3.18 21.38 1.17
C ALA A 315 -4.19 22.53 1.05
N GLY A 316 -4.20 23.47 2.01
CA GLY A 316 -5.01 24.68 2.00
C GLY A 316 -6.34 24.58 2.75
N HIS A 317 -6.53 23.54 3.57
CA HIS A 317 -7.75 23.37 4.36
C HIS A 317 -7.67 24.09 5.71
N ASP A 318 -8.82 24.55 6.19
CA ASP A 318 -8.96 25.05 7.55
C ASP A 318 -9.02 23.88 8.54
N VAL A 319 -8.01 23.78 9.40
CA VAL A 319 -7.86 22.69 10.36
C VAL A 319 -7.84 23.26 11.78
N PRO A 320 -8.75 22.83 12.68
CA PRO A 320 -8.81 23.35 14.05
C PRO A 320 -7.65 22.86 14.93
N TRP A 321 -7.02 21.75 14.54
CA TRP A 321 -5.87 21.19 15.25
C TRP A 321 -4.62 22.06 15.04
N LYS A 322 -3.99 22.51 16.13
CA LYS A 322 -2.72 23.25 16.07
C LYS A 322 -1.57 22.28 15.84
N VAL A 323 -0.91 22.41 14.70
CA VAL A 323 0.19 21.55 14.31
C VAL A 323 1.45 21.87 15.12
N THR A 324 2.05 20.83 15.68
CA THR A 324 3.35 20.90 16.38
C THR A 324 4.44 20.26 15.53
N PHE A 325 5.70 20.67 15.72
CA PHE A 325 6.84 20.18 14.94
C PHE A 325 8.07 19.97 15.83
N ASP A 326 8.94 19.03 15.47
CA ASP A 326 10.17 18.74 16.23
C ASP A 326 11.36 19.53 15.66
N ARG A 327 11.83 20.50 16.46
CA ARG A 327 12.96 21.37 16.13
C ARG A 327 14.30 20.63 16.02
N ARG A 328 14.44 19.46 16.66
CA ARG A 328 15.68 18.66 16.65
C ARG A 328 15.75 17.73 15.44
N ARG A 329 14.62 17.51 14.75
CA ARG A 329 14.47 16.57 13.63
C ARG A 329 13.80 17.23 12.43
N LEU A 330 14.27 18.42 12.04
CA LEU A 330 13.66 19.23 10.98
C LEU A 330 13.52 18.48 9.65
N ALA A 331 14.51 17.66 9.27
CA ALA A 331 14.43 16.83 8.07
C ALA A 331 13.21 15.90 8.06
N TRP A 332 12.77 15.42 9.22
CA TRP A 332 11.62 14.53 9.39
C TRP A 332 10.32 15.30 9.71
N SER A 333 10.43 16.58 10.08
CA SER A 333 9.31 17.41 10.57
C SER A 333 8.99 18.59 9.64
N ARG A 334 9.49 18.59 8.39
CA ARG A 334 9.33 19.69 7.41
C ARG A 334 7.87 20.01 7.11
N VAL A 335 7.04 18.98 6.94
CA VAL A 335 5.60 19.14 6.63
C VAL A 335 4.89 19.83 7.79
N GLU A 336 5.20 19.43 9.02
CA GLU A 336 4.67 20.00 10.24
C GLU A 336 5.18 21.43 10.46
N LEU A 337 6.45 21.71 10.15
CA LEU A 337 7.02 23.06 10.22
C LEU A 337 6.32 24.00 9.23
N GLU A 338 6.08 23.55 7.99
CA GLU A 338 5.33 24.31 6.99
C GLU A 338 3.90 24.60 7.47
N ALA A 339 3.20 23.60 7.97
CA ALA A 339 1.84 23.76 8.46
C ALA A 339 1.78 24.69 9.68
N ALA A 340 2.72 24.54 10.62
CA ALA A 340 2.80 25.38 11.81
C ALA A 340 3.04 26.86 11.45
N VAL A 341 3.91 27.17 10.48
CA VAL A 341 4.10 28.57 10.06
C VAL A 341 2.88 29.13 9.34
N ARG A 342 2.14 28.31 8.56
CA ARG A 342 0.86 28.71 7.94
C ARG A 342 -0.21 29.04 8.97
N GLN A 343 -0.25 28.31 10.09
CA GLN A 343 -1.11 28.59 11.23
C GLN A 343 -0.61 29.75 12.12
N GLY A 344 0.48 30.42 11.74
CA GLY A 344 0.99 31.60 12.45
C GLY A 344 1.84 31.29 13.68
N ASN A 345 2.39 30.08 13.80
CA ASN A 345 3.27 29.72 14.93
C ASN A 345 4.58 30.56 14.89
N PRO A 346 4.85 31.41 15.91
CA PRO A 346 6.04 32.27 15.92
C PRO A 346 7.34 31.48 16.01
N GLU A 347 7.33 30.31 16.66
CA GLU A 347 8.50 29.45 16.78
C GLU A 347 8.85 28.76 15.46
N ALA A 348 7.84 28.40 14.65
CA ALA A 348 8.04 27.91 13.29
C ALA A 348 8.70 28.98 12.42
N ARG A 349 8.20 30.22 12.49
CA ARG A 349 8.78 31.37 11.79
C ARG A 349 10.23 31.64 12.23
N ALA A 350 10.51 31.59 13.53
CA ALA A 350 11.87 31.76 14.05
C ALA A 350 12.81 30.63 13.59
N THR A 351 12.31 29.41 13.47
CA THR A 351 13.05 28.25 12.96
C THR A 351 13.39 28.42 11.48
N ILE A 352 12.42 28.83 10.64
CA ILE A 352 12.67 29.15 9.22
C ILE A 352 13.66 30.31 9.07
N ASN A 353 13.60 31.32 9.95
CA ASN A 353 14.54 32.44 9.93
C ASN A 353 16.00 32.01 10.13
N LYS A 354 16.26 30.89 10.82
CA LYS A 354 17.61 30.33 10.94
C LYS A 354 18.15 29.82 9.60
N LEU A 355 17.30 29.45 8.64
CA LEU A 355 17.74 29.08 7.28
C LEU A 355 18.47 30.22 6.57
N LEU A 356 18.19 31.49 6.91
CA LEU A 356 18.95 32.63 6.39
C LEU A 356 20.39 32.68 6.87
N GLN A 357 20.69 32.04 8.01
CA GLN A 357 21.98 32.07 8.68
C GLN A 357 22.89 30.91 8.27
N CYS A 358 22.32 29.79 7.81
CA CYS A 358 23.06 28.59 7.38
C CYS A 358 23.53 28.73 5.92
N ARG A 359 24.83 29.04 5.71
CA ARG A 359 25.38 29.33 4.37
C ARG A 359 25.59 28.10 3.45
N HIS A 360 25.73 26.88 3.98
CA HIS A 360 26.21 25.73 3.19
C HIS A 360 25.46 24.39 3.36
N ASP A 361 24.55 24.24 4.34
CA ASP A 361 23.84 22.98 4.63
C ASP A 361 22.31 23.09 4.55
N THR A 362 21.78 24.05 3.79
CA THR A 362 20.33 24.14 3.62
C THR A 362 19.89 23.10 2.59
N ASP A 363 19.11 22.11 3.02
CA ASP A 363 18.40 21.22 2.08
C ASP A 363 17.66 22.13 1.10
N GLN A 364 17.93 21.96 -0.21
CA GLN A 364 17.38 22.82 -1.26
C GLN A 364 15.85 22.89 -1.19
N ARG A 365 15.23 21.84 -0.62
CA ARG A 365 13.80 21.72 -0.35
C ARG A 365 13.29 22.71 0.70
N ASP A 366 14.10 23.09 1.68
CA ASP A 366 13.71 24.03 2.73
C ASP A 366 13.68 25.49 2.24
N VAL A 367 14.26 25.78 1.08
CA VAL A 367 14.29 27.14 0.49
C VAL A 367 12.88 27.67 0.23
N ALA A 368 11.93 26.80 -0.14
CA ALA A 368 10.53 27.20 -0.35
C ALA A 368 9.88 27.80 0.91
N LEU A 369 10.37 27.43 2.10
CA LEU A 369 9.85 27.92 3.39
C LEU A 369 10.20 29.39 3.63
N LEU A 370 11.26 29.92 3.00
CA LEU A 370 11.63 31.33 3.09
C LEU A 370 10.46 32.26 2.68
N GLY A 371 9.58 31.79 1.79
CA GLY A 371 8.41 32.54 1.35
C GLY A 371 7.44 32.90 2.49
N TYR A 372 7.46 32.19 3.61
CA TYR A 372 6.64 32.47 4.78
C TYR A 372 7.22 33.57 5.68
N LEU A 373 8.50 33.97 5.51
CA LEU A 373 9.10 35.05 6.28
C LEU A 373 8.61 36.43 5.83
N ARG A 374 8.33 36.60 4.53
CA ARG A 374 7.90 37.86 3.91
C ARG A 374 8.82 39.05 4.23
N THR A 375 10.14 38.82 4.19
CA THR A 375 11.16 39.86 4.42
C THR A 375 12.02 40.07 3.18
N LYS A 376 12.59 41.27 3.04
CA LYS A 376 13.53 41.58 1.95
C LYS A 376 14.73 40.62 1.95
N ALA A 377 15.30 40.33 3.13
CA ALA A 377 16.43 39.41 3.25
C ALA A 377 16.11 37.99 2.76
N ALA A 378 14.89 37.49 3.04
CA ALA A 378 14.44 36.19 2.53
C ALA A 378 14.25 36.19 1.01
N ALA A 379 13.70 37.27 0.45
CA ALA A 379 13.56 37.43 -0.99
C ALA A 379 14.92 37.53 -1.70
N ASP A 380 15.86 38.30 -1.15
CA ASP A 380 17.21 38.43 -1.70
C ASP A 380 17.95 37.08 -1.67
N LYS A 381 17.84 36.33 -0.56
CA LYS A 381 18.42 34.99 -0.46
C LYS A 381 17.80 34.00 -1.44
N ALA A 382 16.47 33.98 -1.57
CA ALA A 382 15.79 33.12 -2.53
C ALA A 382 16.19 33.48 -3.98
N TYR A 383 16.27 34.76 -4.32
CA TYR A 383 16.72 35.21 -5.63
C TYR A 383 18.16 34.80 -5.95
N GLU A 384 19.07 34.93 -4.98
CA GLU A 384 20.45 34.48 -5.10
C GLU A 384 20.53 32.97 -5.38
N LEU A 385 19.79 32.17 -4.59
CA LEU A 385 19.73 30.72 -4.75
C LEU A 385 19.13 30.30 -6.09
N ALA A 386 18.07 30.97 -6.55
CA ALA A 386 17.46 30.69 -7.85
C ALA A 386 18.43 30.90 -9.04
N ARG A 387 19.41 31.79 -8.89
CA ARG A 387 20.44 32.05 -9.91
C ARG A 387 21.62 31.11 -9.84
N GLN A 388 22.03 30.70 -8.64
CA GLN A 388 23.26 29.94 -8.40
C GLN A 388 23.02 28.43 -8.35
N CYS A 389 21.82 27.97 -8.00
CA CYS A 389 21.51 26.57 -7.76
C CYS A 389 20.39 26.09 -8.70
N PRO A 390 20.71 25.43 -9.83
CA PRO A 390 19.71 24.92 -10.77
C PRO A 390 18.68 24.00 -10.12
N GLU A 391 19.13 23.06 -9.27
CA GLU A 391 18.27 22.08 -8.59
C GLU A 391 17.31 22.71 -7.56
N GLY A 392 17.70 23.81 -6.93
CA GLY A 392 16.88 24.55 -5.94
C GLY A 392 16.03 25.68 -6.54
N LYS A 393 16.07 25.87 -7.87
CA LYS A 393 15.44 27.00 -8.56
C LYS A 393 13.92 27.01 -8.36
N ALA A 394 13.26 25.87 -8.49
CA ALA A 394 11.81 25.76 -8.31
C ALA A 394 11.38 26.16 -6.89
N ALA A 395 12.08 25.67 -5.85
CA ALA A 395 11.81 26.00 -4.45
C ALA A 395 12.04 27.50 -4.17
N ALA A 396 13.13 28.07 -4.71
CA ALA A 396 13.43 29.48 -4.58
C ALA A 396 12.40 30.38 -5.28
N VAL A 397 11.98 30.03 -6.49
CA VAL A 397 10.92 30.74 -7.22
C VAL A 397 9.58 30.61 -6.49
N ALA A 398 9.26 29.44 -5.92
CA ALA A 398 8.08 29.27 -5.08
C ALA A 398 8.07 30.24 -3.88
N ALA A 399 9.21 30.40 -3.20
CA ALA A 399 9.36 31.37 -2.12
C ALA A 399 9.13 32.82 -2.60
N LEU A 400 9.72 33.21 -3.73
CA LEU A 400 9.57 34.54 -4.33
C LEU A 400 8.11 34.83 -4.72
N ILE A 401 7.42 33.86 -5.34
CA ILE A 401 5.99 33.98 -5.71
C ILE A 401 5.13 34.18 -4.46
N ARG A 402 5.36 33.39 -3.40
CA ARG A 402 4.62 33.53 -2.13
C ARG A 402 4.82 34.90 -1.47
N MET A 403 6.00 35.50 -1.64
CA MET A 403 6.30 36.87 -1.20
C MET A 403 5.82 37.96 -2.18
N LYS A 404 5.26 37.57 -3.32
CA LYS A 404 4.85 38.46 -4.42
C LYS A 404 6.00 39.33 -4.96
N ASP A 405 7.21 38.78 -4.97
CA ASP A 405 8.40 39.47 -5.48
C ASP A 405 8.40 39.48 -7.02
N PRO A 406 8.51 40.65 -7.68
CA PRO A 406 8.44 40.75 -9.14
C PRO A 406 9.58 40.03 -9.86
N ARG A 407 10.71 39.76 -9.20
CA ARG A 407 11.84 39.02 -9.78
C ARG A 407 11.47 37.58 -10.11
N ALA A 408 10.43 37.02 -9.50
CA ALA A 408 9.92 35.70 -9.83
C ALA A 408 9.52 35.56 -11.30
N LEU A 409 9.00 36.63 -11.93
CA LEU A 409 8.52 36.60 -13.32
C LEU A 409 9.64 36.24 -14.31
N GLY A 410 10.85 36.74 -14.09
CA GLY A 410 12.00 36.46 -14.96
C GLY A 410 12.59 35.06 -14.76
N LEU A 411 12.33 34.44 -13.61
CA LEU A 411 12.88 33.13 -13.25
C LEU A 411 11.89 31.98 -13.47
N LEU A 412 10.59 32.29 -13.50
CA LEU A 412 9.52 31.30 -13.63
C LEU A 412 9.66 30.40 -14.87
N PRO A 413 9.94 30.91 -16.10
CA PRO A 413 10.04 30.04 -17.27
C PRO A 413 11.05 28.90 -17.07
N GLN A 414 12.27 29.24 -16.61
CA GLN A 414 13.31 28.25 -16.35
C GLN A 414 12.97 27.33 -15.16
N ALA A 415 12.32 27.86 -14.13
CA ALA A 415 11.88 27.05 -12.99
C ALA A 415 10.76 26.05 -13.37
N MET A 416 10.00 26.33 -14.44
CA MET A 416 8.99 25.41 -14.97
C MET A 416 9.60 24.36 -15.90
N GLU A 417 10.74 24.64 -16.53
CA GLU A 417 11.49 23.66 -17.31
C GLU A 417 12.26 22.69 -16.38
N ASP A 418 12.90 23.22 -15.34
CA ASP A 418 13.67 22.47 -14.34
C ASP A 418 12.82 22.12 -13.10
N TRP A 419 11.79 21.26 -13.25
CA TRP A 419 10.85 20.95 -12.16
C TRP A 419 11.46 20.37 -10.88
N GLY A 420 12.66 19.78 -10.95
CA GLY A 420 13.42 19.30 -9.77
C GLY A 420 12.58 18.44 -8.81
N PHE A 421 12.95 18.44 -7.52
CA PHE A 421 12.26 17.67 -6.48
C PHE A 421 11.10 18.43 -5.78
N ASP A 422 10.87 19.72 -6.07
CA ASP A 422 9.91 20.58 -5.33
C ASP A 422 8.77 21.17 -6.19
N GLN A 423 8.35 20.48 -7.24
CA GLN A 423 7.21 20.87 -8.08
C GLN A 423 5.95 21.24 -7.27
N GLU A 424 5.64 20.48 -6.21
CA GLU A 424 4.49 20.73 -5.34
C GLU A 424 4.59 22.03 -4.54
N ALA A 425 5.81 22.48 -4.20
CA ALA A 425 5.99 23.77 -3.56
C ALA A 425 5.67 24.92 -4.52
N LEU A 426 6.07 24.80 -5.79
CA LEU A 426 5.79 25.79 -6.83
C LEU A 426 4.31 25.86 -7.17
N LYS A 427 3.63 24.72 -7.35
CA LYS A 427 2.17 24.67 -7.58
C LYS A 427 1.39 25.37 -6.44
N ARG A 428 1.72 25.04 -5.19
CA ARG A 428 1.10 25.69 -4.02
C ARG A 428 1.39 27.18 -3.96
N ALA A 429 2.62 27.59 -4.24
CA ALA A 429 2.97 29.01 -4.29
C ALA A 429 2.20 29.76 -5.38
N LEU A 430 1.94 29.15 -6.54
CA LEU A 430 1.12 29.75 -7.59
C LEU A 430 -0.33 29.95 -7.14
N LEU A 431 -0.92 29.01 -6.41
CA LEU A 431 -2.26 29.15 -5.84
C LEU A 431 -2.34 30.27 -4.79
N GLU A 432 -1.31 30.40 -3.94
CA GLU A 432 -1.30 31.37 -2.82
C GLU A 432 -0.85 32.77 -3.22
N GLY A 433 0.09 32.86 -4.15
CA GLY A 433 0.80 34.06 -4.57
C GLY A 433 0.41 34.56 -5.95
N TYR A 434 -0.71 34.08 -6.51
CA TYR A 434 -1.17 34.45 -7.85
C TYR A 434 -1.22 35.97 -8.06
N THR A 435 -0.82 36.40 -9.26
CA THR A 435 -0.99 37.77 -9.75
C THR A 435 -1.41 37.71 -11.24
N PRO A 436 -2.12 38.73 -11.77
CA PRO A 436 -2.50 38.76 -13.18
C PRO A 436 -1.31 38.61 -14.14
N LYS A 437 -0.17 39.26 -13.83
CA LYS A 437 1.07 39.16 -14.62
C LYS A 437 1.65 37.74 -14.65
N LEU A 438 1.55 36.99 -13.55
CA LEU A 438 1.91 35.56 -13.53
C LEU A 438 0.98 34.76 -14.45
N GLY A 439 -0.33 35.06 -14.42
CA GLY A 439 -1.30 34.43 -15.31
C GLY A 439 -1.02 34.68 -16.79
N GLU A 440 -0.73 35.92 -17.18
CA GLU A 440 -0.35 36.28 -18.56
C GLU A 440 0.90 35.54 -19.02
N LEU A 441 1.94 35.47 -18.17
CA LEU A 441 3.17 34.74 -18.46
C LEU A 441 2.90 33.24 -18.63
N LEU A 442 2.12 32.63 -17.74
CA LEU A 442 1.75 31.21 -17.82
C LEU A 442 0.95 30.90 -19.08
N LYS A 443 -0.05 31.74 -19.44
CA LYS A 443 -0.80 31.61 -20.70
C LYS A 443 0.13 31.72 -21.91
N ALA A 444 1.09 32.65 -21.89
CA ALA A 444 2.07 32.80 -22.97
C ALA A 444 3.02 31.61 -23.10
N LEU A 445 3.48 31.04 -21.98
CA LEU A 445 4.31 29.82 -21.98
C LEU A 445 3.52 28.59 -22.45
N ALA A 446 2.26 28.47 -22.02
CA ALA A 446 1.36 27.40 -22.47
C ALA A 446 1.10 27.46 -23.98
N ALA A 447 0.92 28.67 -24.53
CA ALA A 447 0.76 28.89 -25.97
C ALA A 447 2.04 28.57 -26.78
N LYS A 448 3.21 28.66 -26.15
CA LYS A 448 4.50 28.21 -26.72
C LYS A 448 4.73 26.69 -26.59
N GLY A 449 3.75 25.95 -26.07
CA GLY A 449 3.81 24.50 -25.98
C GLY A 449 4.46 23.96 -24.71
N SER A 450 4.62 24.74 -23.63
CA SER A 450 5.10 24.20 -22.33
C SER A 450 4.01 23.39 -21.63
N PRO A 451 4.17 22.06 -21.47
CA PRO A 451 3.18 21.22 -20.76
C PRO A 451 3.01 21.63 -19.30
N GLN A 452 4.10 22.07 -18.66
CA GLN A 452 4.11 22.52 -17.27
C GLN A 452 3.28 23.80 -17.09
N ALA A 453 3.41 24.75 -18.02
CA ALA A 453 2.61 25.96 -18.01
C ALA A 453 1.13 25.66 -18.27
N GLN A 454 0.83 24.72 -19.19
CA GLN A 454 -0.54 24.26 -19.43
C GLN A 454 -1.16 23.64 -18.17
N SER A 455 -0.44 22.74 -17.49
CA SER A 455 -0.90 22.13 -16.23
C SER A 455 -1.12 23.17 -15.13
N ALA A 456 -0.24 24.18 -15.00
CA ALA A 456 -0.41 25.26 -14.04
C ALA A 456 -1.64 26.14 -14.36
N VAL A 457 -1.86 26.45 -15.64
CA VAL A 457 -3.05 27.19 -16.11
C VAL A 457 -4.34 26.42 -15.77
N GLN A 458 -4.37 25.11 -16.06
CA GLN A 458 -5.51 24.26 -15.74
C GLN A 458 -5.78 24.23 -14.23
N LEU A 459 -4.74 24.01 -13.41
CA LEU A 459 -4.84 24.00 -11.95
C LEU A 459 -5.40 25.33 -11.40
N LEU A 460 -4.86 26.46 -11.84
CA LEU A 460 -5.28 27.78 -11.36
C LEU A 460 -6.70 28.13 -11.80
N THR A 461 -7.12 27.67 -12.98
CA THR A 461 -8.49 27.88 -13.49
C THR A 461 -9.48 27.00 -12.73
N ALA A 462 -9.16 25.72 -12.51
CA ALA A 462 -9.98 24.79 -11.73
C ALA A 462 -10.17 25.26 -10.28
N ALA A 463 -9.12 25.83 -9.67
CA ALA A 463 -9.19 26.43 -8.33
C ALA A 463 -9.89 27.81 -8.32
N SER A 464 -10.40 28.31 -9.45
CA SER A 464 -11.01 29.64 -9.61
C SER A 464 -10.09 30.81 -9.19
N VAL A 465 -8.78 30.59 -9.17
CA VAL A 465 -7.76 31.61 -8.86
C VAL A 465 -7.45 32.43 -10.12
N MET A 466 -7.38 31.77 -11.27
CA MET A 466 -7.25 32.42 -12.57
C MET A 466 -8.60 32.41 -13.30
N LYS A 467 -8.97 33.55 -13.88
CA LYS A 467 -10.13 33.61 -14.78
C LYS A 467 -9.83 32.87 -16.09
N PRO A 468 -10.81 32.11 -16.64
CA PRO A 468 -10.64 31.40 -17.90
C PRO A 468 -10.07 32.29 -19.01
#